data_AF-A0A645IQI1-F1
#
_entry.id   AF-A0A645IQI1-F1
#
_cell.length_a   1.000
_cell.length_b   1.000
_cell.length_c   1.000
_cell.angle_alpha   90.00
_cell.angle_beta   90.00
_cell.angle_gamma   90.00
#
_symmetry.space_group_name_H-M   'P 1'
#
loop_
_entity.id
_entity.type
_entity.pdbx_description
1 polymer ?
#
loop_
_entity_poly.entity_id
_entity_poly.type
_entity_poly.pdbx_seq_one_letter_code
_entity_poly.pdbx_strand_id
1 'polypeptide(L)'
;MKGLVSTVLFSDESQRVQYAAASSLKMFPSEVVIGELKKQGADTTLINNFISDYNDQQSSLEAMNDKKGKVDGRLSIIRSYRNYNVHAHAQHLLAIVTDQSDNIELRIAAAEALGWFDRSIKRTEIVTKLKQLQSNPSQDKRLLSEIQQTITRLLNK
;
A
#
# COMPACT_ATOMS: atom_id res chain seq x y z
N MET A 1 1.47 -14.53 12.77
CA MET A 1 2.61 -13.75 13.28
C MET A 1 3.78 -14.63 13.72
N LYS A 2 3.68 -15.41 14.81
CA LYS A 2 4.75 -16.28 15.33
C LYS A 2 5.54 -17.06 14.27
N GLY A 3 4.84 -17.82 13.41
CA GLY A 3 5.47 -18.63 12.36
C GLY A 3 6.22 -17.80 11.31
N LEU A 4 5.70 -16.62 10.96
CA LEU A 4 6.33 -15.72 10.00
C LEU A 4 7.63 -15.12 10.56
N VAL A 5 7.62 -14.72 11.83
CA VAL A 5 8.85 -14.27 12.53
C VAL A 5 9.87 -15.40 12.59
N SER A 6 9.43 -16.64 12.89
CA SER A 6 10.30 -17.81 12.89
C SER A 6 10.94 -18.07 11.52
N THR A 7 10.19 -17.88 10.42
CA THR A 7 10.73 -18.01 9.07
C THR A 7 11.81 -16.97 8.79
N VAL A 8 11.59 -15.72 9.18
CA VAL A 8 12.57 -14.63 9.00
C VAL A 8 13.85 -14.86 9.79
N LEU A 9 13.76 -15.45 10.98
CA LEU A 9 14.92 -15.62 11.87
C LEU A 9 15.71 -16.90 11.61
N PHE A 10 15.03 -18.00 11.24
CA PHE A 10 15.62 -19.34 11.36
C PHE A 10 15.53 -20.18 10.09
N SER A 11 14.76 -19.78 9.08
CA SER A 11 14.68 -20.56 7.84
C SER A 11 15.80 -20.19 6.88
N ASP A 12 16.38 -21.20 6.21
CA ASP A 12 17.34 -21.02 5.12
C ASP A 12 16.62 -21.02 3.77
N GLU A 13 15.65 -20.12 3.63
CA GLU A 13 14.93 -19.95 2.38
C GLU A 13 15.76 -19.15 1.38
N SER A 14 15.42 -19.26 0.08
CA SER A 14 16.01 -18.39 -0.94
C SER A 14 15.87 -16.91 -0.56
N GLN A 15 16.84 -16.08 -0.98
CA GLN A 15 16.85 -14.64 -0.69
C GLN A 15 15.53 -13.94 -1.04
N ARG A 16 14.84 -14.37 -2.10
CA ARG A 16 13.54 -13.81 -2.49
C ARG A 16 12.43 -14.12 -1.48
N VAL A 17 12.41 -15.34 -0.94
CA VAL A 17 11.42 -15.77 0.05
C VAL A 17 11.69 -15.08 1.40
N GLN A 18 12.96 -15.02 1.82
CA GLN A 18 13.41 -14.22 2.97
C GLN A 18 12.94 -12.77 2.87
N TYR A 19 13.17 -12.12 1.74
CA TYR A 19 12.77 -10.73 1.51
C TYR A 19 11.24 -10.54 1.56
N ALA A 20 10.48 -11.46 0.95
CA ALA A 20 9.02 -11.42 1.00
C ALA A 20 8.48 -11.60 2.43
N ALA A 21 9.04 -12.54 3.18
CA ALA A 21 8.66 -12.79 4.57
C ALA A 21 8.96 -11.56 5.44
N ALA A 22 10.17 -11.00 5.37
CA ALA A 22 10.56 -9.80 6.11
C ALA A 22 9.69 -8.58 5.73
N SER A 23 9.45 -8.37 4.43
CA SER A 23 8.61 -7.26 3.95
C SER A 23 7.17 -7.36 4.45
N SER A 24 6.63 -8.57 4.56
CA SER A 24 5.26 -8.79 5.04
C SER A 24 5.07 -8.47 6.52
N LEU A 25 6.13 -8.49 7.35
CA LEU A 25 6.04 -8.08 8.75
C LEU A 25 5.56 -6.63 8.90
N LYS A 26 5.90 -5.76 7.94
CA LYS A 26 5.50 -4.34 7.93
C LYS A 26 3.99 -4.12 7.74
N MET A 27 3.25 -5.18 7.39
CA MET A 27 1.79 -5.12 7.25
C MET A 27 1.05 -5.27 8.60
N PHE A 28 1.76 -5.53 9.69
CA PHE A 28 1.20 -5.73 11.02
C PHE A 28 1.59 -4.59 11.97
N PRO A 29 0.88 -4.43 13.10
CA PRO A 29 1.24 -3.43 14.10
C PRO A 29 2.68 -3.63 14.59
N SER A 30 3.48 -2.56 14.57
CA SER A 30 4.93 -2.64 14.79
C SER A 30 5.27 -3.14 16.19
N GLU A 31 4.49 -2.76 17.20
CA GLU A 31 4.64 -3.20 18.58
C GLU A 31 4.48 -4.73 18.74
N VAL A 32 3.56 -5.32 17.96
CA VAL A 32 3.34 -6.78 17.96
C VAL A 32 4.51 -7.50 17.31
N VAL A 33 5.02 -6.97 16.19
CA VAL A 33 6.17 -7.56 15.49
C VAL A 33 7.43 -7.46 16.34
N ILE A 34 7.73 -6.27 16.88
CA ILE A 34 8.90 -6.03 17.73
C ILE A 34 8.84 -6.92 18.98
N GLY A 35 7.67 -7.06 19.60
CA GLY A 35 7.47 -7.94 20.75
C GLY A 35 7.79 -9.40 20.42
N GLU A 36 7.32 -9.90 19.28
CA GLU A 36 7.58 -11.28 18.86
C GLU A 36 9.03 -11.50 18.41
N LEU A 37 9.65 -10.53 17.73
CA LEU A 37 11.08 -10.56 17.38
C LEU A 37 11.94 -10.69 18.63
N LYS A 38 11.72 -9.84 19.64
CA LYS A 38 12.42 -9.89 20.93
C LYS A 38 12.22 -11.24 21.62
N LYS A 39 10.97 -11.73 21.65
CA LYS A 39 10.61 -13.01 22.28
C LYS A 39 11.32 -14.21 21.63
N GLN A 40 11.55 -14.16 20.32
CA GLN A 40 12.24 -15.21 19.58
C GLN A 40 13.76 -15.01 19.54
N GLY A 41 14.31 -13.99 20.22
CA GLY A 41 15.76 -13.80 20.33
C GLY A 41 16.39 -13.13 19.10
N ALA A 42 15.62 -12.35 18.34
CA ALA A 42 16.18 -11.52 17.29
C ALA A 42 17.22 -10.54 17.86
N ASP A 43 18.31 -10.32 17.12
CA ASP A 43 19.33 -9.36 17.53
C ASP A 43 18.86 -7.91 17.40
N THR A 44 19.57 -7.00 18.05
CA THR A 44 19.27 -5.57 18.06
C THR A 44 19.34 -4.95 16.66
N THR A 45 20.24 -5.43 15.79
CA THR A 45 20.42 -4.91 14.44
C THR A 45 19.18 -5.19 13.59
N LEU A 46 18.66 -6.41 13.62
CA LEU A 46 17.46 -6.81 12.90
C LEU A 46 16.23 -6.03 13.39
N ILE A 47 16.09 -5.87 14.72
CA ILE A 47 15.00 -5.07 15.30
C ILE A 47 15.10 -3.62 14.83
N ASN A 48 16.29 -3.01 14.86
CA ASN A 48 16.49 -1.63 14.42
C ASN A 48 16.23 -1.45 12.93
N ASN A 49 16.64 -2.40 12.09
CA ASN A 49 16.35 -2.40 10.66
C ASN A 49 14.84 -2.45 10.41
N PHE A 50 14.11 -3.32 11.12
CA PHE A 50 12.64 -3.37 11.04
C PHE A 50 12.00 -2.04 11.44
N ILE A 51 12.46 -1.42 12.53
CA ILE A 51 11.95 -0.12 12.99
C ILE A 51 12.20 0.95 11.92
N SER A 52 13.41 1.01 11.36
CA SER A 52 13.75 1.96 10.29
C SER A 52 12.83 1.79 9.08
N ASP A 53 12.73 0.57 8.57
CA ASP A 53 11.87 0.25 7.43
C ASP A 53 10.39 0.59 7.67
N TYR A 54 9.90 0.34 8.89
CA TYR A 54 8.52 0.66 9.27
C TYR A 54 8.30 2.18 9.30
N ASN A 55 9.24 2.93 9.87
CA ASN A 55 9.18 4.39 9.91
C ASN A 55 9.26 4.98 8.50
N ASP A 56 10.10 4.45 7.61
CA ASP A 56 10.19 4.89 6.21
C ASP A 56 8.86 4.70 5.47
N GLN A 57 8.15 3.60 5.75
CA GLN A 57 6.81 3.37 5.22
C GLN A 57 5.80 4.40 5.75
N GLN A 58 5.86 4.74 7.04
CA GLN A 58 4.99 5.76 7.65
C GLN A 58 5.28 7.16 7.09
N SER A 59 6.55 7.55 7.00
CA SER A 59 6.94 8.83 6.39
C SER A 59 6.54 8.92 4.92
N SER A 60 6.61 7.81 4.17
CA SER A 60 6.08 7.76 2.80
C SER A 60 4.56 7.94 2.76
N LEU A 61 3.82 7.32 3.69
CA LEU A 61 2.38 7.50 3.80
C LEU A 61 2.02 8.96 4.12
N GLU A 62 2.73 9.60 5.06
CA GLU A 62 2.56 11.01 5.40
C GLU A 62 2.83 11.91 4.20
N ALA A 63 3.98 11.73 3.54
CA ALA A 63 4.37 12.51 2.37
C ALA A 63 3.39 12.35 1.20
N MET A 64 2.81 11.16 1.00
CA MET A 64 1.77 10.93 -0.02
C MET A 64 0.51 11.78 0.26
N ASN A 65 0.13 11.91 1.53
CA ASN A 65 -1.07 12.64 1.94
C ASN A 65 -0.84 14.15 2.14
N ASP A 66 0.42 14.61 2.18
CA ASP A 66 0.74 16.03 2.29
C ASP A 66 0.40 16.79 1.00
N LYS A 67 -0.75 17.49 1.00
CA LYS A 67 -1.20 18.32 -0.12
C LYS A 67 -0.27 19.49 -0.46
N LYS A 68 0.61 19.90 0.47
CA LYS A 68 1.62 20.94 0.23
C LYS A 68 2.90 20.36 -0.37
N GLY A 69 3.04 19.05 -0.37
CA GLY A 69 4.17 18.33 -0.93
C GLY A 69 4.25 18.42 -2.44
N LYS A 70 5.45 18.17 -2.98
CA LYS A 70 5.68 18.14 -4.43
C LYS A 70 4.90 17.00 -5.08
N VAL A 71 4.20 17.31 -6.16
CA VAL A 71 3.42 16.34 -6.95
C VAL A 71 4.27 15.13 -7.35
N ASP A 72 5.49 15.34 -7.86
CA ASP A 72 6.35 14.23 -8.31
C ASP A 72 6.74 13.27 -7.17
N GLY A 73 6.98 13.80 -5.97
CA GLY A 73 7.28 12.99 -4.79
C GLY A 73 6.09 12.13 -4.39
N ARG A 74 4.90 12.74 -4.30
CA ARG A 74 3.63 12.05 -4.02
C ARG A 74 3.35 10.98 -5.08
N LEU A 75 3.56 11.31 -6.35
CA LEU A 75 3.34 10.41 -7.48
C LEU A 75 4.26 9.19 -7.45
N SER A 76 5.54 9.39 -7.12
CA SER A 76 6.51 8.29 -6.95
C SER A 76 6.04 7.30 -5.88
N ILE A 77 5.60 7.82 -4.74
CA ILE A 77 5.08 7.01 -3.63
C ILE A 77 3.83 6.24 -4.06
N ILE A 78 2.84 6.92 -4.66
CA ILE A 78 1.60 6.28 -5.15
C ILE A 78 1.91 5.12 -6.11
N ARG A 79 2.83 5.33 -7.06
CA ARG A 79 3.22 4.31 -8.04
C ARG A 79 3.92 3.11 -7.41
N SER A 80 4.59 3.28 -6.27
CA SER A 80 5.24 2.19 -5.54
C SER A 80 4.23 1.19 -4.96
N TYR A 81 3.02 1.65 -4.60
CA TYR A 81 1.95 0.80 -4.07
C TYR A 81 1.33 -0.16 -5.10
N ARG A 82 1.69 -0.06 -6.38
CA ARG A 82 1.39 -1.11 -7.39
C ARG A 82 2.14 -2.41 -7.13
N ASN A 83 3.35 -2.31 -6.58
CA ASN A 83 4.24 -3.44 -6.33
C ASN A 83 4.21 -3.89 -4.85
N TYR A 84 3.90 -2.97 -3.95
CA TYR A 84 3.88 -3.20 -2.50
C TYR A 84 2.50 -2.88 -1.93
N ASN A 85 1.55 -3.79 -2.14
CA ASN A 85 0.15 -3.55 -1.83
C ASN A 85 -0.08 -3.61 -0.32
N VAL A 86 0.10 -2.48 0.36
CA VAL A 86 -0.19 -2.36 1.79
C VAL A 86 -1.70 -2.17 1.93
N HIS A 87 -2.43 -3.23 2.25
CA HIS A 87 -3.90 -3.22 2.30
C HIS A 87 -4.48 -2.15 3.22
N ALA A 88 -3.77 -1.83 4.32
CA ALA A 88 -4.13 -0.75 5.23
C ALA A 88 -4.16 0.63 4.55
N HIS A 89 -3.37 0.82 3.48
CA HIS A 89 -3.26 2.11 2.79
C HIS A 89 -4.32 2.31 1.69
N ALA A 90 -5.16 1.30 1.42
CA ALA A 90 -6.20 1.39 0.39
C ALA A 90 -7.14 2.60 0.60
N GLN A 91 -7.44 2.94 1.86
CA GLN A 91 -8.29 4.09 2.18
C GLN A 91 -7.63 5.44 1.85
N HIS A 92 -6.31 5.56 2.01
CA HIS A 92 -5.57 6.76 1.62
C HIS A 92 -5.54 6.95 0.10
N LEU A 93 -5.32 5.86 -0.65
CA LEU A 93 -5.41 5.89 -2.11
C LEU A 93 -6.82 6.28 -2.58
N LEU A 94 -7.87 5.70 -1.96
CA LEU A 94 -9.25 6.08 -2.26
C LEU A 94 -9.52 7.56 -1.96
N ALA A 95 -9.02 8.07 -0.82
CA ALA A 95 -9.16 9.48 -0.47
C ALA A 95 -8.60 10.38 -1.57
N ILE A 96 -7.39 10.09 -2.05
CA ILE A 96 -6.76 10.82 -3.17
C ILE A 96 -7.63 10.76 -4.42
N VAL A 97 -8.08 9.58 -4.84
CA VAL A 97 -8.93 9.42 -6.05
C VAL A 97 -10.20 10.26 -5.98
N THR A 98 -10.85 10.30 -4.81
CA THR A 98 -12.12 10.99 -4.61
C THR A 98 -11.99 12.50 -4.38
N ASP A 99 -10.79 12.99 -4.10
CA ASP A 99 -10.54 14.38 -3.80
C ASP A 99 -10.44 15.23 -5.07
N GLN A 100 -11.51 15.98 -5.38
CA GLN A 100 -11.56 16.84 -6.55
C GLN A 100 -10.58 18.03 -6.50
N SER A 101 -10.07 18.38 -5.32
CA SER A 101 -9.08 19.44 -5.14
C SER A 101 -7.64 18.97 -5.39
N ASP A 102 -7.41 17.66 -5.47
CA ASP A 102 -6.08 17.10 -5.66
C ASP A 102 -5.66 17.10 -7.14
N ASN A 103 -4.36 16.99 -7.38
CA ASN A 103 -3.79 16.98 -8.71
C ASN A 103 -4.29 15.77 -9.52
N ILE A 104 -4.76 16.01 -10.74
CA ILE A 104 -5.34 14.97 -11.60
C ILE A 104 -4.41 13.78 -11.85
N GLU A 105 -3.09 13.99 -11.97
CA GLU A 105 -2.13 12.90 -12.18
C GLU A 105 -2.00 12.02 -10.94
N LEU A 106 -2.10 12.60 -9.73
CA LEU A 106 -2.10 11.83 -8.49
C LEU A 106 -3.37 10.99 -8.37
N ARG A 107 -4.52 11.56 -8.75
CA ARG A 107 -5.82 10.86 -8.75
C ARG A 107 -5.83 9.68 -9.72
N ILE A 108 -5.32 9.88 -10.93
CA ILE A 108 -5.19 8.81 -11.93
C ILE A 108 -4.23 7.72 -11.43
N ALA A 109 -3.06 8.10 -10.94
CA ALA A 109 -2.08 7.13 -10.44
C ALA A 109 -2.59 6.36 -9.21
N ALA A 110 -3.37 7.00 -8.34
CA ALA A 110 -3.97 6.33 -7.19
C ALA A 110 -5.07 5.34 -7.63
N ALA A 111 -5.87 5.71 -8.64
CA ALA A 111 -6.85 4.79 -9.24
C ALA A 111 -6.15 3.59 -9.89
N GLU A 112 -5.05 3.81 -10.62
CA GLU A 112 -4.24 2.74 -11.20
C GLU A 112 -3.65 1.83 -10.11
N ALA A 113 -3.08 2.40 -9.04
CA ALA A 113 -2.51 1.66 -7.91
C ALA A 113 -3.54 0.73 -7.25
N LEU A 114 -4.76 1.23 -7.04
CA LEU A 114 -5.87 0.43 -6.51
C LEU A 114 -6.22 -0.77 -7.39
N GLY A 115 -5.92 -0.75 -8.69
CA GLY A 115 -6.14 -1.88 -9.60
C GLY A 115 -5.32 -3.13 -9.30
N TRP A 116 -4.31 -3.02 -8.44
CA TRP A 116 -3.50 -4.15 -8.00
C TRP A 116 -4.02 -4.79 -6.71
N PHE A 117 -5.05 -4.24 -6.07
CA PHE A 117 -5.57 -4.73 -4.79
C PHE A 117 -6.59 -5.88 -4.96
N ASP A 118 -6.40 -6.76 -5.95
CA ASP A 118 -7.30 -7.88 -6.31
C ASP A 118 -7.44 -8.93 -5.19
N ARG A 119 -6.37 -9.12 -4.40
CA ARG A 119 -6.36 -10.02 -3.23
C ARG A 119 -6.66 -9.31 -1.90
N SER A 120 -6.95 -8.00 -1.94
CA SER A 120 -7.22 -7.23 -0.73
C SER A 120 -8.60 -7.54 -0.15
N ILE A 121 -8.70 -7.65 1.17
CA ILE A 121 -9.99 -7.67 1.88
C ILE A 121 -10.82 -6.40 1.62
N LYS A 122 -10.16 -5.31 1.18
CA LYS A 122 -10.79 -4.02 0.84
C LYS A 122 -11.31 -3.96 -0.60
N ARG A 123 -11.14 -5.02 -1.40
CA ARG A 123 -11.53 -5.04 -2.83
C ARG A 123 -12.96 -4.57 -3.07
N THR A 124 -13.92 -5.09 -2.32
CA THR A 124 -15.35 -4.73 -2.47
C THR A 124 -15.59 -3.25 -2.16
N GLU A 125 -14.95 -2.72 -1.12
CA GLU A 125 -15.01 -1.30 -0.74
C GLU A 125 -14.44 -0.42 -1.87
N ILE A 126 -13.27 -0.79 -2.40
CA ILE A 126 -12.60 -0.11 -3.51
C ILE A 126 -13.51 -0.05 -4.74
N VAL A 127 -14.00 -1.20 -5.21
CA VAL A 127 -14.88 -1.27 -6.40
C VAL A 127 -16.14 -0.43 -6.20
N THR A 128 -16.76 -0.48 -5.02
CA THR A 128 -17.97 0.28 -4.73
C THR A 128 -17.72 1.79 -4.83
N LYS A 129 -16.65 2.28 -4.21
CA LYS A 129 -16.28 3.70 -4.25
C LYS A 129 -15.92 4.18 -5.65
N LEU A 130 -15.19 3.37 -6.41
CA LEU A 130 -14.82 3.70 -7.78
C LEU A 130 -16.04 3.74 -8.72
N LYS A 131 -17.01 2.82 -8.57
CA LYS A 131 -18.28 2.87 -9.32
C LYS A 131 -19.10 4.11 -8.99
N GLN A 132 -19.14 4.51 -7.72
CA GLN A 132 -19.79 5.76 -7.33
C GLN A 132 -19.14 6.95 -8.03
N LEU A 133 -17.81 7.04 -8.03
CA LEU A 133 -17.10 8.13 -8.70
C LEU A 133 -17.30 8.11 -10.22
N GLN A 134 -17.36 6.92 -10.83
CA GLN A 134 -17.59 6.73 -12.27
C GLN A 134 -18.95 7.26 -12.73
N SER A 135 -19.97 7.21 -11.86
CA SER A 135 -21.31 7.73 -12.16
C SER A 135 -21.39 9.26 -12.23
N ASN A 136 -20.32 9.98 -11.85
CA ASN A 136 -20.26 11.43 -11.93
C ASN A 136 -19.68 11.89 -13.28
N PRO A 137 -20.49 12.45 -14.20
CA PRO A 137 -20.04 12.84 -15.54
C PRO A 137 -19.12 14.08 -15.54
N SER A 138 -19.04 14.82 -14.42
CA SER A 138 -18.15 15.98 -14.29
C SER A 138 -16.70 15.60 -13.98
N GLN A 139 -16.39 14.31 -13.82
CA GLN A 139 -15.02 13.85 -13.61
C GLN A 139 -14.18 13.97 -14.90
N ASP A 140 -12.87 14.08 -14.71
CA ASP A 140 -11.91 14.05 -15.82
C ASP A 140 -12.00 12.74 -16.61
N LYS A 141 -12.01 12.83 -17.94
CA LYS A 141 -12.17 11.67 -18.83
C LYS A 141 -11.04 10.65 -18.69
N ARG A 142 -9.80 11.09 -18.45
CA ARG A 142 -8.65 10.19 -18.23
C ARG A 142 -8.81 9.44 -16.92
N LEU A 143 -9.28 10.12 -15.86
CA LEU A 143 -9.59 9.48 -14.60
C LEU A 143 -10.72 8.44 -14.74
N LEU A 144 -11.80 8.77 -15.44
CA LEU A 144 -12.89 7.82 -15.69
C LEU A 144 -12.43 6.58 -16.47
N SER A 145 -11.55 6.77 -17.46
CA SER A 145 -10.94 5.68 -18.22
C SER A 145 -10.08 4.77 -17.32
N GLU A 146 -9.23 5.34 -16.47
CA GLU A 146 -8.43 4.55 -15.54
C GLU A 146 -9.30 3.83 -14.50
N ILE A 147 -10.33 4.49 -13.98
CA ILE A 147 -11.30 3.88 -13.05
C ILE A 147 -11.97 2.65 -13.68
N GLN A 148 -12.40 2.74 -14.94
CA GLN A 148 -12.99 1.61 -15.65
C GLN A 148 -11.99 0.44 -15.76
N GLN A 149 -10.73 0.73 -16.11
CA GLN A 149 -9.69 -0.29 -16.19
C GLN A 149 -9.42 -0.92 -14.82
N THR A 150 -9.31 -0.12 -13.77
CA THR A 150 -9.11 -0.59 -12.39
C THR A 150 -10.24 -1.49 -11.92
N ILE A 151 -11.50 -1.11 -12.13
CA ILE A 151 -12.65 -1.96 -11.79
C ILE A 151 -12.56 -3.29 -12.56
N THR A 152 -12.21 -3.25 -13.85
CA THR A 152 -12.05 -4.45 -14.67
C THR A 152 -10.96 -5.37 -14.14
N ARG A 153 -9.78 -4.83 -13.78
CA ARG A 153 -8.67 -5.59 -13.18
C ARG A 153 -9.06 -6.25 -11.86
N LEU A 154 -9.86 -5.56 -11.03
CA LEU A 154 -10.28 -6.07 -9.72
C LEU A 154 -11.37 -7.13 -9.79
N LEU A 155 -12.18 -7.16 -10.86
CA LEU A 155 -13.28 -8.12 -11.02
C LEU A 155 -12.90 -9.35 -11.85
N ASN A 156 -11.87 -9.25 -12.70
CA ASN A 156 -11.50 -10.30 -13.66
C ASN A 156 -10.22 -11.07 -13.27
N LYS A 157 -9.75 -10.96 -12.03
CA LYS A 157 -8.62 -11.73 -11.48
C LYS A 157 -9.06 -12.71 -10.41
#